data_AF-A0A1Y3NN06-F1
#
_entry.id   AF-A0A1Y3NN06-F1
#
_cell.length_a   1.000
_cell.length_b   1.000
_cell.length_c   1.000
_cell.angle_alpha   90.00
_cell.angle_beta   90.00
_cell.angle_gamma   90.00
#
_symmetry.space_group_name_H-M   'P 1'
#
loop_
_entity.id
_entity.type
_entity.pdbx_description
1 polymer ?
#
loop_
_entity_poly.entity_id
_entity_poly.type
_entity_poly.pdbx_seq_one_letter_code
_entity_poly.pdbx_strand_id
1 'polypeptide(L)'
;MNPFTKSFINITVVLLLTVSSIFYLRNTQNSYIEENNIEQETISNYSDDIKSQIDSNIKNDSLIQNDIKVQNNKKVDSQIRENTETQDDTQNKDDTKAQDVTQTTTNTTTETTTTQTTTTTETTTTTETTTIQTTTTQTTTTTTETTTTQTTTTQTQDTTQTQDTTQTQTTTTQTQDTTQTQTTTTQTQDTTQTQTTTTQTQDTTQTQTTTQTQDTTQTQTTTQTQDTTQTEEDAFYFPVDFKNNKNGLSHYIALEPLVAINETCKPPPLPEVKCENYKTAFGENPKPDNKKIGILIQFGFDVDVLEVYLNEVYDVIDKFFITESIVIHSPNQDMKPLMWEKVKYQKRFSRFSDKIVHFIIDSSELKSQNGRWVSERNQERLRWEKFLKWNEENKFFGDNDIIGFGDADEVPSRKAINILKHCSGDYTSIDIASQFIFGTYDTVVKSMWHVPNYPFTCGDPSFYTLKSAKNSTANNNYPSRQRGKSGKYLVGNMGAHITYFHYIPFILNKSIVCTECTPLLVNTTKSIDVIFDETMQYYKKIHNWSNLNDAKKDVKDTYFVPWFLKCNPERFPAFFNNPDPRIYLTKEEINFEC
;
A
#
# COMPACT_ATOMS: atom_id res chain seq x y z
N MET A 1 32.99 44.01 48.14
CA MET A 1 32.67 45.08 47.17
C MET A 1 31.94 46.20 47.87
N ASN A 2 32.29 47.45 47.58
CA ASN A 2 31.57 48.63 48.10
C ASN A 2 30.10 48.56 47.62
N PRO A 3 29.10 48.90 48.46
CA PRO A 3 27.68 48.91 48.08
C PRO A 3 27.39 49.68 46.78
N PHE A 4 28.16 50.73 46.48
CA PHE A 4 28.06 51.45 45.21
C PHE A 4 28.41 50.59 43.99
N THR A 5 29.44 49.74 44.09
CA THR A 5 29.84 48.84 42.99
C THR A 5 28.79 47.77 42.74
N LYS A 6 28.14 47.27 43.79
CA LYS A 6 27.07 46.27 43.67
C LYS A 6 25.80 46.87 43.05
N SER A 7 25.46 48.10 43.41
CA SER A 7 24.33 48.82 42.81
C SER A 7 24.58 49.14 41.33
N PHE A 8 25.81 49.53 40.98
CA PHE A 8 26.15 49.85 39.59
C PHE A 8 26.07 48.61 38.69
N ILE A 9 26.59 47.47 39.15
CA ILE A 9 26.53 46.21 38.40
C ILE A 9 25.09 45.74 38.21
N ASN A 10 24.24 45.84 39.24
CA ASN A 10 22.83 45.47 39.10
C ASN A 10 22.11 46.34 38.06
N ILE A 11 22.39 47.65 38.04
CA ILE A 11 21.80 48.58 37.05
C ILE A 11 22.30 48.24 35.64
N THR A 12 23.59 47.95 35.47
CA THR A 12 24.17 47.57 34.17
C THR A 12 23.60 46.25 33.66
N VAL A 13 23.41 45.25 34.52
CA VAL A 13 22.81 43.95 34.14
C VAL A 13 21.36 44.13 33.71
N VAL A 14 20.57 44.92 34.44
CA VAL A 14 19.17 45.20 34.09
C VAL A 14 19.07 45.94 32.75
N LEU A 15 19.96 46.91 32.49
CA LEU A 15 20.02 47.63 31.21
C LEU A 15 20.42 46.70 30.05
N LEU A 16 21.39 45.81 30.25
CA LEU A 16 21.78 44.85 29.21
C LEU A 16 20.66 43.85 28.89
N LEU A 17 19.96 43.36 29.91
CA LEU A 17 18.83 42.46 29.72
C LEU A 17 17.66 43.15 29.00
N THR A 18 17.33 44.39 29.37
CA THR A 18 16.26 45.14 28.69
C THR A 18 16.60 45.46 27.24
N VAL A 19 17.83 45.87 26.93
CA VAL A 19 18.27 46.10 25.55
C VAL A 19 18.23 44.79 24.75
N SER A 20 18.69 43.68 25.32
CA SER A 20 18.63 42.37 24.66
C SER A 20 17.19 41.93 24.36
N SER A 21 16.25 42.16 25.29
CA SER A 21 14.83 41.84 25.08
C SER A 21 14.19 42.72 24.00
N ILE A 22 14.56 44.01 23.91
CA ILE A 22 14.06 44.90 22.85
C ILE A 22 14.58 44.47 21.48
N PHE A 23 15.87 44.11 21.37
CA PHE A 23 16.43 43.58 20.12
C PHE A 23 15.79 42.25 19.71
N TYR A 24 15.55 41.36 20.67
CA TYR A 24 14.86 40.11 20.42
C TYR A 24 13.45 40.36 19.87
N LEU A 25 12.63 41.17 20.55
CA LEU A 25 11.26 41.50 20.12
C LEU A 25 11.22 42.17 18.74
N ARG A 26 12.17 43.07 18.44
CA ARG A 26 12.26 43.72 17.14
C ARG A 26 12.60 42.73 16.02
N ASN A 27 13.50 41.78 16.28
CA ASN A 27 13.81 40.73 15.31
C ASN A 27 12.63 39.77 15.11
N THR A 28 11.90 39.41 16.17
CA THR A 28 10.70 38.57 16.05
C THR A 28 9.60 39.28 15.25
N GLN A 29 9.40 40.59 15.48
CA GLN A 29 8.43 41.38 14.74
C GLN A 29 8.80 41.55 13.26
N ASN A 30 10.08 41.74 12.94
CA ASN A 30 10.55 41.80 11.55
C ASN A 30 10.38 40.45 10.83
N SER A 31 10.70 39.34 11.50
CA SER A 31 10.47 37.98 10.97
C SER A 31 8.99 37.74 10.66
N TYR A 32 8.09 38.18 11.56
CA TYR A 32 6.65 38.05 11.35
C TYR A 32 6.14 38.91 10.18
N ILE A 33 6.73 40.09 9.94
CA ILE A 33 6.38 40.95 8.80
C ILE A 33 6.88 40.33 7.48
N GLU A 34 8.07 39.75 7.45
CA GLU A 34 8.59 39.04 6.28
C GLU A 34 7.74 37.82 5.93
N GLU A 35 7.35 37.01 6.92
CA GLU A 35 6.45 35.86 6.70
C GLU A 35 5.08 36.27 6.12
N ASN A 36 4.46 37.33 6.67
CA ASN A 36 3.18 37.81 6.15
C ASN A 36 3.28 38.39 4.72
N ASN A 37 4.40 39.03 4.37
CA ASN A 37 4.60 39.55 3.02
C ASN A 37 4.80 38.41 2.00
N ILE A 38 5.54 37.36 2.38
CA ILE A 38 5.71 36.15 1.56
C ILE A 38 4.36 35.43 1.36
N GLU A 39 3.53 35.36 2.41
CA GLU A 39 2.19 34.76 2.32
C GLU A 39 1.28 35.55 1.36
N GLN A 40 1.30 36.88 1.42
CA GLN A 40 0.51 37.73 0.50
C GLN A 40 0.98 37.61 -0.95
N GLU A 41 2.29 37.54 -1.20
CA GLU A 41 2.84 37.34 -2.54
C GLU A 41 2.49 35.94 -3.09
N THR A 42 2.50 34.93 -2.22
CA THR A 42 2.08 33.56 -2.56
C THR A 42 0.59 33.49 -2.92
N ILE A 43 -0.28 34.16 -2.15
CA ILE A 43 -1.72 34.25 -2.44
C ILE A 43 -1.97 34.97 -3.77
N SER A 44 -1.24 36.05 -4.05
CA SER A 44 -1.34 36.77 -5.33
C SER A 44 -0.96 35.88 -6.51
N ASN A 45 0.17 35.17 -6.41
CA ASN A 45 0.64 34.27 -7.47
C ASN A 45 -0.35 33.11 -7.70
N TYR A 46 -0.94 32.56 -6.63
CA TYR A 46 -1.94 31.50 -6.74
C TYR A 46 -3.24 31.98 -7.40
N SER A 47 -3.66 33.22 -7.13
CA SER A 47 -4.82 33.81 -7.78
C SER A 47 -4.64 33.98 -9.29
N ASP A 48 -3.43 34.30 -9.74
CA ASP A 48 -3.16 34.49 -11.17
C ASP A 48 -3.01 33.16 -11.92
N ASP A 49 -2.48 32.12 -11.26
CA ASP A 49 -2.45 30.76 -11.82
C ASP A 49 -3.86 30.16 -11.97
N ILE A 50 -4.73 30.35 -10.98
CA ILE A 50 -6.16 29.96 -11.08
C ILE A 50 -6.84 30.66 -12.26
N LYS A 51 -6.62 31.97 -12.44
CA LYS A 51 -7.19 32.70 -13.59
C LYS A 51 -6.70 32.11 -14.92
N SER A 52 -5.39 31.83 -15.03
CA SER A 52 -4.81 31.22 -16.23
C SER A 52 -5.41 29.84 -16.54
N GLN A 53 -5.63 29.01 -15.52
CA GLN A 53 -6.25 27.70 -15.67
C GLN A 53 -7.72 27.80 -16.11
N ILE A 54 -8.48 28.75 -15.54
CA ILE A 54 -9.87 29.01 -15.94
C ILE A 54 -9.93 29.45 -17.40
N ASP A 55 -9.07 30.37 -17.82
CA ASP A 55 -9.02 30.86 -19.21
C ASP A 55 -8.65 29.75 -20.21
N SER A 56 -7.71 28.86 -19.82
CA SER A 56 -7.34 27.70 -20.63
C SER A 56 -8.51 26.70 -20.77
N ASN A 57 -9.27 26.47 -19.69
CA ASN A 57 -10.42 25.57 -19.72
C ASN A 57 -11.55 26.12 -20.58
N ILE A 58 -11.84 27.43 -20.48
CA ILE A 58 -12.83 28.10 -21.34
C ILE A 58 -12.44 27.96 -22.82
N LYS A 59 -11.15 28.08 -23.14
CA LYS A 59 -10.63 27.92 -24.51
C LYS A 59 -10.77 26.48 -25.02
N ASN A 60 -10.52 25.49 -24.15
CA ASN A 60 -10.67 24.08 -24.51
C ASN A 60 -12.13 23.67 -24.71
N ASP A 61 -13.05 24.17 -23.88
CA ASP A 61 -14.49 23.93 -24.05
C ASP A 61 -14.97 24.51 -25.39
N SER A 62 -14.47 25.67 -25.81
CA SER A 62 -14.75 26.23 -27.13
C SER A 62 -14.24 25.34 -28.28
N LEU A 63 -13.10 24.67 -28.12
CA LEU A 63 -12.55 23.77 -29.14
C LEU A 63 -13.35 22.46 -29.21
N ILE A 64 -13.73 21.90 -28.06
CA ILE A 64 -14.54 20.68 -27.98
C ILE A 64 -15.93 20.91 -28.59
N GLN A 65 -16.56 22.07 -28.34
CA GLN A 65 -17.84 22.42 -28.96
C GLN A 65 -17.73 22.53 -30.49
N ASN A 66 -16.60 23.02 -31.01
CA ASN A 66 -16.36 23.07 -32.45
C ASN A 66 -16.16 21.67 -33.06
N ASP A 67 -15.42 20.77 -32.38
CA ASP A 67 -15.22 19.40 -32.85
C ASP A 67 -16.52 18.59 -32.84
N ILE A 68 -17.37 18.76 -31.82
CA ILE A 68 -18.71 18.14 -31.78
C ILE A 68 -19.56 18.62 -32.96
N LYS A 69 -19.49 19.91 -33.30
CA LYS A 69 -20.22 20.48 -34.44
C LYS A 69 -19.73 19.91 -35.78
N VAL A 70 -18.42 19.71 -35.95
CA VAL A 70 -17.83 19.09 -37.15
C VAL A 70 -18.22 17.62 -37.27
N GLN A 71 -18.21 16.87 -36.17
CA GLN A 71 -18.61 15.45 -36.16
C GLN A 71 -20.10 15.26 -36.47
N ASN A 72 -20.97 16.13 -35.94
CA ASN A 72 -22.39 16.10 -36.24
C ASN A 72 -22.68 16.39 -37.73
N ASN A 73 -21.95 17.34 -38.34
CA ASN A 73 -22.07 17.60 -39.77
C ASN A 73 -21.63 16.40 -40.63
N LYS A 74 -20.52 15.74 -40.28
CA LYS A 74 -20.07 14.52 -40.98
C LYS A 74 -21.07 13.36 -40.90
N LYS A 75 -21.76 13.23 -39.76
CA LYS A 75 -22.79 12.21 -39.54
C LYS A 75 -24.06 12.46 -40.36
N VAL A 76 -24.41 13.74 -40.54
CA VAL A 76 -25.52 14.13 -41.42
C VAL A 76 -25.17 13.84 -42.89
N ASP A 77 -23.95 14.15 -43.33
CA ASP A 77 -23.51 13.86 -44.69
C ASP A 77 -23.45 12.35 -44.99
N SER A 78 -23.06 11.52 -44.01
CA SER A 78 -23.08 10.06 -44.18
C SER A 78 -24.50 9.49 -44.29
N GLN A 79 -25.45 10.02 -43.50
CA GLN A 79 -26.86 9.61 -43.56
C GLN A 79 -27.53 10.05 -44.87
N ILE A 80 -27.13 11.20 -45.43
CA ILE A 80 -27.62 11.64 -46.75
C ILE A 80 -27.11 10.69 -47.85
N ARG A 81 -25.83 10.26 -47.80
CA ARG A 81 -25.29 9.27 -48.76
C ARG A 81 -25.98 7.92 -48.67
N GLU A 82 -26.21 7.40 -47.47
CA GLU A 82 -26.83 6.10 -47.26
C GLU A 82 -28.28 6.06 -47.76
N ASN A 83 -29.04 7.15 -47.58
CA ASN A 83 -30.39 7.28 -48.11
C ASN A 83 -30.44 7.40 -49.65
N THR A 84 -29.35 7.87 -50.28
CA THR A 84 -29.28 8.00 -51.74
C THR A 84 -28.96 6.65 -52.41
N GLU A 85 -28.24 5.75 -51.74
CA GLU A 85 -27.93 4.41 -52.27
C GLU A 85 -29.11 3.42 -52.14
N THR A 86 -29.98 3.58 -51.13
CA THR A 86 -31.17 2.71 -50.99
C THR A 86 -32.31 2.96 -51.97
N GLN A 87 -32.23 4.00 -52.83
CA GLN A 87 -33.30 4.32 -53.77
C GLN A 87 -33.10 3.71 -55.18
N ASP A 88 -31.95 3.10 -55.47
CA ASP A 88 -31.65 2.54 -56.80
C ASP A 88 -31.89 1.02 -56.93
N ASP A 89 -32.09 0.31 -55.82
CA ASP A 89 -32.17 -1.18 -55.81
C ASP A 89 -33.59 -1.77 -55.83
N THR A 90 -34.61 -0.96 -56.16
CA THR A 90 -36.01 -1.45 -56.22
C THR A 90 -36.67 -1.22 -57.58
N GLN A 91 -36.01 -1.57 -58.70
CA GLN A 91 -36.70 -1.66 -59.98
C GLN A 91 -36.02 -2.62 -60.98
N ASN A 92 -36.33 -3.92 -60.87
CA ASN A 92 -36.69 -4.81 -62.01
C ASN A 92 -36.57 -6.29 -61.64
N LYS A 93 -37.72 -6.94 -61.50
CA LYS A 93 -37.92 -8.37 -61.74
C LYS A 93 -38.85 -8.47 -62.94
N ASP A 94 -38.40 -9.09 -64.03
CA ASP A 94 -39.16 -10.11 -64.78
C ASP A 94 -38.37 -10.67 -65.98
N ASP A 95 -38.45 -11.99 -66.11
CA ASP A 95 -38.48 -12.83 -67.31
C ASP A 95 -37.28 -13.07 -68.26
N THR A 96 -36.91 -14.37 -68.26
CA THR A 96 -36.82 -15.30 -69.40
C THR A 96 -35.54 -15.43 -70.25
N LYS A 97 -35.30 -16.71 -70.60
CA LYS A 97 -34.17 -17.39 -71.22
C LYS A 97 -33.85 -17.00 -72.69
N ALA A 98 -32.59 -17.29 -73.03
CA ALA A 98 -32.08 -17.96 -74.24
C ALA A 98 -31.35 -17.13 -75.32
N GLN A 99 -30.19 -17.71 -75.70
CA GLN A 99 -29.53 -17.75 -77.02
C GLN A 99 -28.88 -16.49 -77.64
N ASP A 100 -27.55 -16.57 -77.67
CA ASP A 100 -26.70 -16.67 -78.88
C ASP A 100 -26.36 -15.43 -79.75
N VAL A 101 -25.12 -15.47 -80.26
CA VAL A 101 -24.54 -14.76 -81.42
C VAL A 101 -24.07 -13.28 -81.28
N THR A 102 -22.73 -13.16 -81.21
CA THR A 102 -21.78 -12.30 -81.99
C THR A 102 -22.20 -10.90 -82.48
N GLN A 103 -21.45 -9.84 -82.09
CA GLN A 103 -20.51 -9.07 -82.94
C GLN A 103 -20.07 -7.74 -82.29
N THR A 104 -18.75 -7.60 -82.14
CA THR A 104 -17.87 -6.47 -82.48
C THR A 104 -18.47 -5.05 -82.62
N THR A 105 -17.87 -4.05 -81.94
CA THR A 105 -17.07 -2.93 -82.53
C THR A 105 -16.56 -1.94 -81.47
N THR A 106 -15.22 -1.93 -81.30
CA THR A 106 -14.25 -0.82 -81.25
C THR A 106 -14.66 0.59 -80.76
N ASN A 107 -13.96 1.13 -79.76
CA ASN A 107 -12.96 2.23 -79.88
C ASN A 107 -12.36 2.58 -78.49
N THR A 108 -11.05 2.43 -78.25
CA THR A 108 -9.96 3.46 -78.28
C THR A 108 -10.23 4.66 -77.34
N THR A 109 -9.35 5.21 -76.49
CA THR A 109 -7.91 5.15 -76.13
C THR A 109 -7.85 5.96 -74.79
N THR A 110 -7.00 5.76 -73.78
CA THR A 110 -5.58 6.14 -73.73
C THR A 110 -5.03 5.85 -72.31
N GLU A 111 -3.92 5.12 -72.30
CA GLU A 111 -2.74 5.12 -71.40
C GLU A 111 -2.81 5.75 -70.00
N THR A 112 -2.38 4.97 -68.99
CA THR A 112 -1.33 5.44 -68.06
C THR A 112 -0.45 4.28 -67.60
N THR A 113 0.84 4.57 -67.63
CA THR A 113 2.06 3.77 -67.49
C THR A 113 2.21 2.98 -66.18
N THR A 114 2.54 1.70 -66.30
CA THR A 114 3.03 0.83 -65.21
C THR A 114 4.55 0.77 -65.24
N THR A 115 5.22 1.11 -64.14
CA THR A 115 6.64 0.80 -63.94
C THR A 115 6.74 -0.37 -62.96
N GLN A 116 7.29 -1.49 -63.44
CA GLN A 116 7.68 -2.65 -62.65
C GLN A 116 8.91 -2.33 -61.80
N THR A 117 8.94 -2.81 -60.56
CA THR A 117 10.19 -3.06 -59.83
C THR A 117 10.15 -4.47 -59.28
N THR A 118 11.09 -5.26 -59.77
CA THR A 118 11.36 -6.66 -59.45
C THR A 118 11.98 -6.76 -58.06
N THR A 119 11.54 -7.68 -57.22
CA THR A 119 12.34 -8.15 -56.08
C THR A 119 12.26 -9.67 -56.01
N THR A 120 13.40 -10.27 -56.32
CA THR A 120 13.72 -11.70 -56.27
C THR A 120 13.73 -12.16 -54.81
N THR A 121 13.03 -13.24 -54.49
CA THR A 121 13.24 -13.99 -53.23
C THR A 121 13.58 -15.42 -53.60
N GLU A 122 14.80 -15.83 -53.25
CA GLU A 122 15.31 -17.18 -53.42
C GLU A 122 14.67 -18.13 -52.40
N THR A 123 14.04 -19.18 -52.91
CA THR A 123 13.48 -20.30 -52.15
C THR A 123 14.58 -21.33 -51.94
N THR A 124 15.01 -21.55 -50.70
CA THR A 124 15.83 -22.72 -50.34
C THR A 124 14.94 -23.77 -49.69
N THR A 125 14.62 -24.81 -50.47
CA THR A 125 13.87 -25.99 -50.04
C THR A 125 14.83 -26.97 -49.39
N THR A 126 14.60 -27.32 -48.12
CA THR A 126 15.24 -28.47 -47.46
C THR A 126 14.15 -29.46 -47.06
N THR A 127 14.17 -30.62 -47.71
CA THR A 127 13.23 -31.71 -47.52
C THR A 127 13.78 -32.65 -46.45
N GLU A 128 13.13 -32.74 -45.29
CA GLU A 128 13.34 -33.82 -44.34
C GLU A 128 12.08 -34.69 -44.23
N THR A 129 12.24 -35.93 -44.66
CA THR A 129 11.27 -37.03 -44.60
C THR A 129 11.26 -37.59 -43.19
N THR A 130 10.14 -37.47 -42.46
CA THR A 130 9.95 -38.18 -41.19
C THR A 130 8.77 -39.14 -41.28
N THR A 131 9.07 -40.41 -41.06
CA THR A 131 8.19 -41.58 -41.10
C THR A 131 7.17 -41.54 -39.96
N ILE A 132 5.89 -41.68 -40.30
CA ILE A 132 4.77 -41.79 -39.35
C ILE A 132 4.73 -43.22 -38.79
N GLN A 133 4.88 -43.37 -37.47
CA GLN A 133 4.57 -44.59 -36.74
C GLN A 133 3.21 -44.43 -36.06
N THR A 134 2.23 -45.18 -36.55
CA THR A 134 0.87 -45.27 -35.99
C THR A 134 0.93 -46.11 -34.73
N THR A 135 0.61 -45.52 -33.56
CA THR A 135 0.36 -46.27 -32.32
C THR A 135 -1.07 -46.00 -31.87
N THR A 136 -1.90 -47.04 -31.99
CA THR A 136 -3.26 -47.11 -31.45
C THR A 136 -3.17 -47.33 -29.95
N THR A 137 -3.84 -46.51 -29.12
CA THR A 137 -4.08 -46.85 -27.70
C THR A 137 -5.45 -46.37 -27.25
N GLN A 138 -6.07 -47.23 -26.46
CA GLN A 138 -7.48 -47.35 -26.11
C GLN A 138 -8.04 -46.16 -25.32
N THR A 139 -9.27 -45.81 -25.67
CA THR A 139 -10.17 -44.93 -24.91
C THR A 139 -10.65 -45.64 -23.64
N THR A 140 -10.33 -45.09 -22.46
CA THR A 140 -10.93 -45.50 -21.19
C THR A 140 -12.12 -44.58 -20.89
N THR A 141 -13.32 -45.15 -20.97
CA THR A 141 -14.58 -44.51 -20.57
C THR A 141 -14.60 -44.32 -19.05
N THR A 142 -14.71 -43.08 -18.58
CA THR A 142 -14.93 -42.76 -17.16
C THR A 142 -16.42 -42.56 -16.92
N THR A 143 -16.99 -43.39 -16.06
CA THR A 143 -18.39 -43.40 -15.65
C THR A 143 -18.67 -42.24 -14.69
N THR A 144 -19.72 -41.47 -14.98
CA THR A 144 -20.25 -40.41 -14.12
C THR A 144 -21.10 -41.04 -13.01
N GLU A 145 -20.66 -40.95 -11.75
CA GLU A 145 -21.51 -41.26 -10.59
C GLU A 145 -22.26 -40.00 -10.14
N THR A 146 -23.58 -40.05 -10.26
CA THR A 146 -24.53 -39.05 -9.78
C THR A 146 -24.84 -39.33 -8.31
N THR A 147 -24.38 -38.47 -7.40
CA THR A 147 -24.75 -38.56 -5.98
C THR A 147 -26.09 -37.86 -5.76
N THR A 148 -27.12 -38.66 -5.50
CA THR A 148 -28.46 -38.21 -5.10
C THR A 148 -28.50 -38.04 -3.58
N THR A 149 -28.65 -36.81 -3.09
CA THR A 149 -28.85 -36.52 -1.66
C THR A 149 -30.29 -36.85 -1.27
N GLN A 150 -30.49 -37.90 -0.47
CA GLN A 150 -31.76 -38.18 0.20
C GLN A 150 -31.85 -37.39 1.50
N THR A 151 -32.93 -36.62 1.63
CA THR A 151 -33.36 -35.97 2.86
C THR A 151 -33.97 -37.01 3.79
N THR A 152 -33.42 -37.17 5.00
CA THR A 152 -34.07 -37.95 6.07
C THR A 152 -34.39 -37.03 7.23
N THR A 153 -35.69 -36.84 7.45
CA THR A 153 -36.28 -36.19 8.62
C THR A 153 -36.26 -37.18 9.78
N THR A 154 -35.76 -36.78 10.95
CA THR A 154 -36.02 -37.50 12.20
C THR A 154 -36.19 -36.51 13.34
N GLN A 155 -37.42 -36.43 13.85
CA GLN A 155 -37.75 -35.88 15.17
C GLN A 155 -37.57 -37.00 16.20
N THR A 156 -36.91 -36.73 17.33
CA THR A 156 -37.32 -37.31 18.63
C THR A 156 -36.86 -36.42 19.78
N GLN A 157 -37.77 -36.22 20.74
CA GLN A 157 -37.61 -35.48 21.98
C GLN A 157 -36.95 -36.32 23.10
N ASP A 158 -36.22 -35.57 23.93
CA ASP A 158 -36.08 -35.58 25.38
C ASP A 158 -35.50 -36.74 26.22
N THR A 159 -34.66 -36.25 27.15
CA THR A 159 -34.47 -36.60 28.57
C THR A 159 -33.33 -37.53 29.04
N THR A 160 -32.38 -36.86 29.72
CA THR A 160 -31.74 -37.16 31.01
C THR A 160 -30.34 -37.79 31.06
N GLN A 161 -29.52 -37.10 31.87
CA GLN A 161 -28.59 -37.59 32.89
C GLN A 161 -27.09 -37.45 32.58
N THR A 162 -26.54 -36.35 33.09
CA THR A 162 -25.11 -36.07 33.21
C THR A 162 -24.56 -36.84 34.42
N GLN A 163 -23.56 -37.71 34.20
CA GLN A 163 -22.61 -38.13 35.23
C GLN A 163 -21.20 -37.92 34.69
N ASP A 164 -20.47 -37.09 35.41
CA ASP A 164 -19.04 -36.84 35.25
C ASP A 164 -18.24 -38.05 35.75
N THR A 165 -17.26 -38.49 34.97
CA THR A 165 -16.15 -39.30 35.50
C THR A 165 -14.91 -39.06 34.65
N THR A 166 -14.03 -38.19 35.11
CA THR A 166 -12.69 -37.99 34.55
C THR A 166 -11.73 -39.01 35.15
N GLN A 167 -11.22 -39.94 34.34
CA GLN A 167 -10.05 -40.77 34.68
C GLN A 167 -8.82 -40.21 33.97
N THR A 168 -7.86 -39.74 34.75
CA THR A 168 -6.51 -39.38 34.30
C THR A 168 -5.63 -40.63 34.29
N GLN A 169 -5.13 -41.04 33.13
CA GLN A 169 -4.04 -42.01 33.03
C GLN A 169 -2.72 -41.27 32.78
N THR A 170 -1.78 -41.47 33.70
CA THR A 170 -0.39 -41.02 33.61
C THR A 170 0.43 -42.18 33.04
N THR A 171 1.07 -41.98 31.89
CA THR A 171 2.05 -42.93 31.33
C THR A 171 3.44 -42.37 31.51
N THR A 172 4.19 -42.98 32.43
CA THR A 172 5.62 -42.77 32.64
C THR A 172 6.39 -43.70 31.72
N THR A 173 7.23 -43.16 30.84
CA THR A 173 8.23 -43.95 30.10
C THR A 173 9.62 -43.46 30.48
N GLN A 174 10.36 -44.32 31.18
CA GLN A 174 11.80 -44.20 31.37
C GLN A 174 12.51 -44.87 30.18
N THR A 175 13.52 -44.21 29.63
CA THR A 175 14.63 -44.88 28.97
C THR A 175 15.91 -44.09 29.21
N GLN A 176 16.85 -44.70 29.93
CA GLN A 176 18.27 -44.35 29.89
C GLN A 176 18.87 -45.03 28.66
N ASP A 177 19.68 -44.30 27.88
CA ASP A 177 21.01 -44.81 27.57
C ASP A 177 21.99 -43.68 27.20
N THR A 178 23.23 -43.90 27.61
CA THR A 178 24.39 -43.00 27.58
C THR A 178 25.24 -43.25 26.35
N THR A 179 25.71 -42.20 25.66
CA THR A 179 27.03 -42.22 25.01
C THR A 179 27.61 -40.81 24.90
N GLN A 180 28.79 -40.63 25.49
CA GLN A 180 29.66 -39.46 25.39
C GLN A 180 30.42 -39.46 24.06
N THR A 181 30.54 -38.28 23.44
CA THR A 181 31.70 -37.94 22.59
C THR A 181 32.15 -36.53 22.96
N GLN A 182 33.32 -36.43 23.59
CA GLN A 182 34.03 -35.18 23.88
C GLN A 182 34.65 -34.65 22.58
N THR A 183 34.49 -33.35 22.31
CA THR A 183 35.36 -32.60 21.39
C THR A 183 35.93 -31.43 22.17
N THR A 184 37.26 -31.44 22.29
CA THR A 184 38.07 -30.42 22.94
C THR A 184 38.24 -29.23 22.01
N THR A 185 37.82 -28.03 22.45
CA THR A 185 38.22 -26.78 21.80
C THR A 185 38.81 -25.85 22.85
N THR A 186 40.12 -25.65 22.75
CA THR A 186 40.90 -24.69 23.54
C THR A 186 40.55 -23.27 23.06
N GLN A 187 40.02 -22.43 23.96
CA GLN A 187 40.00 -20.98 23.77
C GLN A 187 40.79 -20.33 24.90
N THR A 188 41.87 -19.66 24.50
CA THR A 188 42.65 -18.73 25.32
C THR A 188 41.90 -17.39 25.34
N GLN A 189 41.49 -16.92 26.52
CA GLN A 189 40.99 -15.55 26.71
C GLN A 189 41.97 -14.77 27.61
N ASP A 190 42.62 -13.77 27.02
CA ASP A 190 43.31 -12.71 27.73
C ASP A 190 42.28 -11.83 28.46
N THR A 191 42.43 -11.72 29.78
CA THR A 191 41.63 -10.82 30.62
C THR A 191 42.45 -9.57 30.91
N THR A 192 42.05 -8.43 30.35
CA THR A 192 42.54 -7.11 30.78
C THR A 192 41.61 -6.59 31.88
N GLN A 193 42.13 -6.46 33.10
CA GLN A 193 41.45 -5.84 34.24
C GLN A 193 41.48 -4.31 34.11
N THR A 194 40.31 -3.67 34.14
CA THR A 194 40.17 -2.25 34.46
C THR A 194 39.55 -2.14 35.85
N GLN A 195 40.31 -1.59 36.80
CA GLN A 195 39.85 -1.28 38.15
C GLN A 195 39.02 0.01 38.13
N THR A 196 37.81 -0.04 38.67
CA THR A 196 37.02 1.15 39.02
C THR A 196 36.86 1.17 40.54
N THR A 197 37.44 2.17 41.18
CA THR A 197 37.35 2.44 42.61
C THR A 197 36.03 3.14 42.92
N THR A 198 35.15 2.51 43.70
CA THR A 198 33.93 3.14 44.22
C THR A 198 34.11 3.43 45.71
N THR A 199 34.18 4.71 46.06
CA THR A 199 34.16 5.21 47.44
C THR A 199 32.74 5.10 47.99
N GLN A 200 32.54 4.31 49.05
CA GLN A 200 31.30 4.28 49.83
C GLN A 200 31.36 5.34 50.94
N THR A 201 30.38 6.23 50.96
CA THR A 201 30.04 7.06 52.12
C THR A 201 28.77 6.49 52.73
N GLN A 202 28.86 6.03 53.98
CA GLN A 202 27.70 5.57 54.77
C GLN A 202 26.93 6.80 55.26
N ASP A 203 25.63 6.87 54.98
CA ASP A 203 24.70 7.71 55.70
C ASP A 203 23.59 6.83 56.29
N THR A 204 23.33 7.04 57.58
CA THR A 204 22.52 6.15 58.41
C THR A 204 21.17 6.82 58.66
N THR A 205 20.10 6.33 58.04
CA THR A 205 18.73 6.80 58.33
C THR A 205 17.95 5.68 59.00
N GLN A 206 17.65 5.87 60.29
CA GLN A 206 16.73 5.04 61.07
C GLN A 206 15.29 5.34 60.67
N THR A 207 14.55 4.31 60.25
CA THR A 207 13.08 4.38 60.11
C THR A 207 12.46 3.61 61.28
N GLN A 208 11.78 4.33 62.17
CA GLN A 208 10.89 3.75 63.17
C GLN A 208 9.50 3.54 62.54
N THR A 209 9.04 2.29 62.52
CA THR A 209 7.67 1.93 62.15
C THR A 209 6.81 1.93 63.42
N THR A 210 5.83 2.82 63.50
CA THR A 210 4.79 2.81 64.53
C THR A 210 3.48 2.32 63.90
N THR A 211 3.00 1.16 64.34
CA THR A 211 1.70 0.61 63.93
C THR A 211 0.62 1.21 64.85
N GLN A 212 -0.30 1.98 64.28
CA GLN A 212 -1.57 2.32 64.94
C GLN A 212 -2.72 1.67 64.18
N THR A 213 -3.45 0.81 64.89
CA THR A 213 -4.70 0.19 64.46
C THR A 213 -5.84 1.16 64.80
N GLN A 214 -6.63 1.56 63.81
CA GLN A 214 -7.91 2.25 64.03
C GLN A 214 -9.04 1.43 63.41
N ASP A 215 -9.88 0.89 64.29
CA ASP A 215 -11.22 0.39 63.96
C ASP A 215 -12.12 1.57 63.59
N THR A 216 -12.84 1.48 62.48
CA THR A 216 -13.97 2.38 62.20
C THR A 216 -15.17 1.59 61.75
N THR A 217 -16.19 1.59 62.60
CA THR A 217 -17.53 1.03 62.41
C THR A 217 -18.30 1.87 61.39
N GLN A 218 -18.86 1.25 60.35
CA GLN A 218 -19.80 1.90 59.42
C GLN A 218 -21.22 1.89 60.00
N THR A 219 -21.79 3.08 60.16
CA THR A 219 -23.23 3.29 60.37
C THR A 219 -23.84 3.76 59.06
N GLN A 220 -24.79 2.99 58.52
CA GLN A 220 -25.60 3.37 57.37
C GLN A 220 -26.63 4.44 57.78
N THR A 221 -26.62 5.58 57.08
CA THR A 221 -27.70 6.56 57.12
C THR A 221 -28.20 6.78 55.70
N THR A 222 -29.40 6.26 55.43
CA THR A 222 -30.14 6.45 54.17
C THR A 222 -30.65 7.88 54.10
N THR A 223 -30.15 8.68 53.16
CA THR A 223 -30.77 9.95 52.76
C THR A 223 -31.18 9.83 51.31
N GLN A 224 -32.49 9.82 51.07
CA GLN A 224 -33.07 9.91 49.74
C GLN A 224 -32.95 11.35 49.25
N THR A 225 -32.15 11.57 48.23
CA THR A 225 -32.18 12.78 47.43
C THR A 225 -32.69 12.37 46.05
N GLN A 226 -33.89 12.84 45.68
CA GLN A 226 -34.36 12.79 44.31
C GLN A 226 -33.48 13.72 43.49
N ASP A 227 -32.60 13.14 42.67
CA ASP A 227 -31.91 13.89 41.63
C ASP A 227 -32.54 13.53 40.28
N THR A 228 -33.13 14.54 39.67
CA THR A 228 -33.77 14.50 38.36
C THR A 228 -32.70 14.27 37.30
N THR A 229 -32.70 13.06 36.75
CA THR A 229 -32.01 12.68 35.53
C THR A 229 -32.40 13.60 34.36
N GLN A 230 -31.51 14.53 34.02
CA GLN A 230 -31.26 14.89 32.63
C GLN A 230 -29.92 14.25 32.27
N THR A 231 -29.98 13.17 31.51
CA THR A 231 -28.85 12.67 30.73
C THR A 231 -28.52 13.73 29.69
N GLU A 232 -27.65 14.67 30.05
CA GLU A 232 -26.81 15.32 29.05
C GLU A 232 -25.96 14.20 28.45
N GLU A 233 -26.26 13.84 27.20
CA GLU A 233 -25.29 13.13 26.37
C GLU A 233 -24.06 14.03 26.33
N ASP A 234 -23.06 13.71 27.15
CA ASP A 234 -21.70 14.22 27.00
C ASP A 234 -21.24 13.81 25.60
N ALA A 235 -21.57 14.66 24.61
CA ALA A 235 -21.11 14.51 23.25
C ALA A 235 -19.59 14.50 23.35
N PHE A 236 -19.00 13.31 23.19
CA PHE A 236 -17.58 13.05 23.26
C PHE A 236 -16.90 13.89 22.18
N TYR A 237 -16.53 15.11 22.58
CA TYR A 237 -15.98 16.11 21.70
C TYR A 237 -14.52 15.73 21.52
N PHE A 238 -14.19 15.16 20.37
CA PHE A 238 -12.80 14.96 19.99
C PHE A 238 -12.15 16.35 20.00
N PRO A 239 -11.22 16.66 20.91
CA PRO A 239 -10.52 17.94 20.88
C PRO A 239 -9.41 17.84 19.83
N VAL A 240 -9.73 17.39 18.61
CA VAL A 240 -8.90 17.70 17.46
C VAL A 240 -9.25 19.12 17.09
N ASP A 241 -8.70 20.05 17.85
CA ASP A 241 -8.43 21.34 17.25
C ASP A 241 -7.38 21.10 16.16
N PHE A 242 -7.84 20.75 14.96
CA PHE A 242 -6.99 20.49 13.80
C PHE A 242 -6.08 21.68 13.49
N LYS A 243 -6.43 22.88 13.98
CA LYS A 243 -5.63 24.10 13.81
C LYS A 243 -4.65 24.34 14.95
N ASN A 244 -4.97 23.98 16.20
CA ASN A 244 -4.13 24.26 17.37
C ASN A 244 -3.43 23.04 18.00
N ASN A 245 -3.71 21.82 17.54
CA ASN A 245 -3.03 20.64 18.04
C ASN A 245 -1.64 20.52 17.40
N LYS A 246 -0.60 20.85 18.17
CA LYS A 246 0.81 20.72 17.79
C LYS A 246 1.19 19.32 17.29
N ASN A 247 0.40 18.28 17.60
CA ASN A 247 0.72 16.90 17.29
C ASN A 247 0.03 16.35 16.01
N GLY A 248 -0.96 17.06 15.45
CA GLY A 248 -1.63 16.73 14.17
C GLY A 248 -2.19 15.29 14.07
N LEU A 249 -2.69 14.90 12.89
CA LEU A 249 -3.15 13.52 12.63
C LEU A 249 -2.01 12.49 12.67
N SER A 250 -0.80 12.92 12.31
CA SER A 250 0.38 12.04 12.29
C SER A 250 0.69 11.38 13.63
N HIS A 251 0.36 12.03 14.75
CA HIS A 251 0.56 11.47 16.09
C HIS A 251 -0.35 10.28 16.34
N TYR A 252 -1.64 10.39 16.00
CA TYR A 252 -2.60 9.29 16.08
C TYR A 252 -2.17 8.11 15.20
N ILE A 253 -1.73 8.40 13.98
CA ILE A 253 -1.25 7.38 13.03
C ILE A 253 0.01 6.66 13.56
N ALA A 254 0.86 7.34 14.33
CA ALA A 254 2.04 6.74 14.93
C ALA A 254 1.71 5.83 16.13
N LEU A 255 0.53 5.94 16.74
CA LEU A 255 0.16 5.13 17.91
C LEU A 255 0.15 3.65 17.56
N GLU A 256 0.75 2.85 18.44
CA GLU A 256 0.65 1.39 18.34
C GLU A 256 -0.80 0.94 18.60
N PRO A 257 -1.31 -0.06 17.87
CA PRO A 257 -2.58 -0.69 18.20
C PRO A 257 -2.60 -1.19 19.66
N LEU A 258 -3.71 -0.95 20.35
CA LEU A 258 -3.84 -1.22 21.80
C LEU A 258 -3.80 -2.71 22.14
N VAL A 259 -4.25 -3.58 21.22
CA VAL A 259 -4.21 -5.02 21.40
C VAL A 259 -2.85 -5.53 20.95
N ALA A 260 -2.11 -6.19 21.85
CA ALA A 260 -0.79 -6.75 21.56
C ALA A 260 -0.84 -7.79 20.42
N ILE A 261 0.31 -8.03 19.80
CA ILE A 261 0.46 -9.09 18.79
C ILE A 261 0.14 -10.44 19.44
N ASN A 262 -0.66 -11.27 18.76
CA ASN A 262 -0.86 -12.66 19.14
C ASN A 262 0.40 -13.47 18.84
N GLU A 263 1.25 -13.68 19.86
CA GLU A 263 2.53 -14.40 19.73
C GLU A 263 2.38 -15.88 19.35
N THR A 264 1.21 -16.49 19.59
CA THR A 264 0.92 -17.86 19.12
C THR A 264 0.71 -17.92 17.62
N CYS A 265 0.44 -16.77 17.00
CA CYS A 265 0.28 -16.70 15.57
C CYS A 265 1.62 -16.86 14.86
N LYS A 266 1.72 -17.88 13.99
CA LYS A 266 2.89 -18.16 13.17
C LYS A 266 2.52 -18.12 11.69
N PRO A 267 3.46 -17.75 10.81
CA PRO A 267 3.23 -17.80 9.38
C PRO A 267 2.84 -19.24 8.96
N PRO A 268 1.88 -19.42 8.04
CA PRO A 268 1.52 -20.74 7.55
C PRO A 268 2.70 -21.41 6.84
N PRO A 269 2.74 -22.75 6.73
CA PRO A 269 3.79 -23.41 5.95
C PRO A 269 3.75 -22.93 4.48
N LEU A 270 4.92 -22.72 3.89
CA LEU A 270 5.02 -22.39 2.47
C LEU A 270 4.75 -23.63 1.62
N PRO A 271 3.98 -23.52 0.53
CA PRO A 271 3.80 -24.62 -0.40
C PRO A 271 5.10 -24.90 -1.16
N GLU A 272 5.27 -26.16 -1.58
CA GLU A 272 6.32 -26.53 -2.54
C GLU A 272 6.18 -25.71 -3.83
N VAL A 273 7.29 -25.16 -4.32
CA VAL A 273 7.30 -24.35 -5.54
C VAL A 273 7.60 -25.25 -6.75
N LYS A 274 6.62 -25.34 -7.66
CA LYS A 274 6.74 -26.01 -8.95
C LYS A 274 6.69 -24.97 -10.06
N CYS A 275 7.85 -24.58 -10.60
CA CYS A 275 7.98 -23.43 -11.50
C CYS A 275 7.15 -23.58 -12.79
N GLU A 276 6.95 -24.82 -13.26
CA GLU A 276 6.09 -25.17 -14.40
C GLU A 276 4.64 -24.70 -14.27
N ASN A 277 4.17 -24.44 -13.05
CA ASN A 277 2.83 -23.91 -12.79
C ASN A 277 2.70 -22.40 -13.03
N TYR A 278 3.83 -21.70 -13.23
CA TYR A 278 3.88 -20.24 -13.28
C TYR A 278 4.35 -19.69 -14.63
N LYS A 279 3.96 -20.34 -15.72
CA LYS A 279 4.33 -19.94 -17.09
C LYS A 279 3.91 -18.52 -17.46
N THR A 280 2.80 -18.02 -16.90
CA THR A 280 2.34 -16.64 -17.11
C THR A 280 3.34 -15.60 -16.61
N ALA A 281 4.09 -15.91 -15.56
CA ALA A 281 5.10 -15.03 -14.98
C ALA A 281 6.50 -15.27 -15.58
N PHE A 282 6.87 -16.52 -15.84
CA PHE A 282 8.25 -16.91 -16.17
C PHE A 282 8.46 -17.41 -17.62
N GLY A 283 7.41 -17.40 -18.45
CA GLY A 283 7.47 -17.90 -19.83
C GLY A 283 7.29 -19.41 -19.94
N GLU A 284 7.52 -19.98 -21.13
CA GLU A 284 7.16 -21.38 -21.43
C GLU A 284 8.01 -22.43 -20.69
N ASN A 285 9.27 -22.09 -20.38
CA ASN A 285 10.25 -22.99 -19.79
C ASN A 285 10.81 -22.43 -18.48
N PRO A 286 9.96 -22.25 -17.45
CA PRO A 286 10.40 -21.74 -16.16
C PRO A 286 11.29 -22.77 -15.47
N LYS A 287 12.31 -22.30 -14.74
CA LYS A 287 13.32 -23.17 -14.12
C LYS A 287 13.42 -22.91 -12.62
N PRO A 288 13.69 -23.95 -11.81
CA PRO A 288 14.10 -23.76 -10.42
C PRO A 288 15.33 -22.85 -10.31
N ASP A 289 15.35 -22.03 -9.28
CA ASP A 289 16.44 -21.10 -8.96
C ASP A 289 16.48 -20.84 -7.44
N ASN A 290 17.42 -20.01 -6.99
CA ASN A 290 17.47 -19.52 -5.62
C ASN A 290 18.13 -18.14 -5.57
N LYS A 291 17.32 -17.10 -5.40
CA LYS A 291 17.75 -15.70 -5.48
C LYS A 291 17.58 -14.98 -4.15
N LYS A 292 18.33 -13.89 -3.94
CA LYS A 292 17.96 -12.92 -2.91
C LYS A 292 16.85 -12.00 -3.43
N ILE A 293 16.00 -11.53 -2.52
CA ILE A 293 14.94 -10.58 -2.82
C ILE A 293 15.06 -9.37 -1.90
N GLY A 294 15.18 -8.19 -2.52
CA GLY A 294 15.03 -6.90 -1.88
C GLY A 294 13.71 -6.24 -2.30
N ILE A 295 13.06 -5.49 -1.42
CA ILE A 295 11.88 -4.69 -1.77
C ILE A 295 12.10 -3.24 -1.38
N LEU A 296 11.89 -2.35 -2.34
CA LEU A 296 11.96 -0.90 -2.18
C LEU A 296 10.53 -0.38 -1.94
N ILE A 297 10.23 -0.09 -0.68
CA ILE A 297 8.92 0.32 -0.21
C ILE A 297 8.87 1.85 -0.17
N GLN A 298 7.95 2.44 -0.92
CA GLN A 298 7.57 3.84 -0.79
C GLN A 298 6.70 3.96 0.47
N PHE A 299 7.15 4.73 1.46
CA PHE A 299 6.47 4.84 2.74
C PHE A 299 6.03 6.28 3.04
N GLY A 300 4.80 6.40 3.53
CA GLY A 300 4.18 7.66 3.91
C GLY A 300 3.58 7.56 5.32
N PHE A 301 2.29 7.24 5.40
CA PHE A 301 1.53 7.23 6.65
C PHE A 301 0.88 5.88 6.96
N ASP A 302 1.11 4.87 6.15
CA ASP A 302 0.50 3.54 6.23
C ASP A 302 1.16 2.67 7.31
N VAL A 303 1.31 3.19 8.53
CA VAL A 303 2.10 2.56 9.61
C VAL A 303 1.59 1.16 9.96
N ASP A 304 0.27 1.02 10.14
CA ASP A 304 -0.32 -0.28 10.48
C ASP A 304 -0.24 -1.27 9.30
N VAL A 305 -0.38 -0.78 8.07
CA VAL A 305 -0.21 -1.61 6.87
C VAL A 305 1.25 -2.02 6.70
N LEU A 306 2.22 -1.16 7.03
CA LEU A 306 3.64 -1.51 7.05
C LEU A 306 3.93 -2.61 8.08
N GLU A 307 3.30 -2.57 9.26
CA GLU A 307 3.40 -3.68 10.23
C GLU A 307 2.88 -4.99 9.65
N VAL A 308 1.72 -4.95 8.96
CA VAL A 308 1.16 -6.10 8.24
C VAL A 308 2.10 -6.58 7.13
N TYR A 309 2.65 -5.66 6.34
CA TYR A 309 3.58 -5.92 5.24
C TYR A 309 4.82 -6.65 5.74
N LEU A 310 5.51 -6.06 6.72
CA LEU A 310 6.76 -6.60 7.24
C LEU A 310 6.51 -7.97 7.87
N ASN A 311 5.43 -8.14 8.64
CA ASN A 311 5.07 -9.45 9.18
C ASN A 311 4.74 -10.47 8.10
N GLU A 312 4.01 -10.07 7.06
CA GLU A 312 3.64 -10.95 5.95
C GLU A 312 4.91 -11.56 5.40
N VAL A 313 5.89 -10.80 4.91
CA VAL A 313 6.99 -11.37 4.10
C VAL A 313 8.35 -11.50 4.79
N TYR A 314 8.44 -11.27 6.10
CA TYR A 314 9.72 -11.18 6.82
C TYR A 314 10.67 -12.36 6.61
N ASP A 315 10.15 -13.59 6.65
CA ASP A 315 10.94 -14.82 6.61
C ASP A 315 11.46 -15.16 5.21
N VAL A 316 10.83 -14.62 4.17
CA VAL A 316 11.16 -14.90 2.76
C VAL A 316 11.93 -13.76 2.07
N ILE A 317 11.94 -12.56 2.67
CA ILE A 317 12.69 -11.39 2.17
C ILE A 317 14.08 -11.28 2.79
N ASP A 318 15.05 -10.84 1.98
CA ASP A 318 16.44 -10.67 2.40
C ASP A 318 16.72 -9.22 2.89
N LYS A 319 16.15 -8.19 2.24
CA LYS A 319 16.21 -6.79 2.70
C LYS A 319 14.94 -5.99 2.38
N PHE A 320 14.59 -5.08 3.27
CA PHE A 320 13.59 -4.03 3.06
C PHE A 320 14.29 -2.69 2.91
N PHE A 321 13.86 -1.89 1.94
CA PHE A 321 14.34 -0.53 1.73
C PHE A 321 13.16 0.42 1.88
N ILE A 322 12.96 0.93 3.09
CA ILE A 322 11.90 1.90 3.37
C ILE A 322 12.37 3.25 2.87
N THR A 323 11.64 3.84 1.94
CA THR A 323 11.96 5.16 1.38
C THR A 323 10.89 6.16 1.76
N GLU A 324 11.30 7.24 2.41
CA GLU A 324 10.39 8.25 2.93
C GLU A 324 10.87 9.66 2.57
N SER A 325 9.95 10.50 2.11
CA SER A 325 10.18 11.92 1.82
C SER A 325 9.82 12.81 3.02
N ILE A 326 10.55 13.91 3.21
CA ILE A 326 10.22 14.94 4.20
C ILE A 326 9.07 15.87 3.76
N VAL A 327 8.59 15.73 2.52
CA VAL A 327 7.44 16.48 1.98
C VAL A 327 6.34 15.54 1.49
N ILE A 328 5.11 16.06 1.44
CA ILE A 328 3.93 15.35 0.91
C ILE A 328 3.95 15.25 -0.62
N HIS A 329 3.02 14.44 -1.14
CA HIS A 329 2.87 14.23 -2.59
C HIS A 329 2.23 15.42 -3.32
N SER A 330 1.64 16.38 -2.60
CA SER A 330 0.99 17.54 -3.19
C SER A 330 1.94 18.35 -4.09
N PRO A 331 1.42 19.09 -5.09
CA PRO A 331 2.23 20.00 -5.90
C PRO A 331 2.99 21.04 -5.08
N ASN A 332 2.45 21.43 -3.92
CA ASN A 332 3.05 22.43 -3.03
C ASN A 332 4.22 21.87 -2.21
N GLN A 333 4.36 20.53 -2.13
CA GLN A 333 5.44 19.86 -1.40
C GLN A 333 5.53 20.32 0.07
N ASP A 334 4.39 20.43 0.73
CA ASP A 334 4.35 20.79 2.16
C ASP A 334 5.10 19.77 3.01
N MET A 335 5.75 20.24 4.08
CA MET A 335 6.54 19.39 4.97
C MET A 335 5.65 18.36 5.69
N LYS A 336 6.16 17.13 5.81
CA LYS A 336 5.56 16.05 6.60
C LYS A 336 6.56 15.44 7.58
N PRO A 337 6.09 14.91 8.72
CA PRO A 337 6.97 14.13 9.58
C PRO A 337 7.47 12.86 8.87
N LEU A 338 8.69 12.46 9.21
CA LEU A 338 9.21 11.14 8.89
C LEU A 338 8.58 10.12 9.84
N MET A 339 7.53 9.45 9.39
CA MET A 339 6.78 8.47 10.17
C MET A 339 7.66 7.30 10.57
N TRP A 340 8.59 6.84 9.73
CA TRP A 340 9.45 5.72 10.07
C TRP A 340 10.38 6.06 11.23
N GLU A 341 10.94 7.29 11.24
CA GLU A 341 11.76 7.77 12.35
C GLU A 341 10.99 7.84 13.67
N LYS A 342 9.67 8.10 13.62
CA LYS A 342 8.80 8.10 14.80
C LYS A 342 8.51 6.71 15.34
N VAL A 343 8.38 5.70 14.47
CA VAL A 343 7.84 4.39 14.87
C VAL A 343 8.88 3.28 14.94
N LYS A 344 10.06 3.43 14.33
CA LYS A 344 11.05 2.33 14.20
C LYS A 344 11.54 1.73 15.53
N TYR A 345 11.44 2.47 16.63
CA TYR A 345 11.82 1.99 17.97
C TYR A 345 10.66 1.37 18.75
N GLN A 346 9.43 1.42 18.22
CA GLN A 346 8.28 0.76 18.84
C GLN A 346 8.49 -0.77 18.84
N LYS A 347 7.96 -1.43 19.87
CA LYS A 347 8.11 -2.89 20.05
C LYS A 347 7.67 -3.66 18.80
N ARG A 348 6.57 -3.24 18.16
CA ARG A 348 6.05 -3.84 16.92
C ARG A 348 7.03 -3.89 15.74
N PHE A 349 8.02 -2.98 15.69
CA PHE A 349 8.98 -2.93 14.58
C PHE A 349 10.39 -3.44 14.93
N SER A 350 10.69 -3.59 16.23
CA SER A 350 12.03 -3.96 16.72
C SER A 350 12.63 -5.19 16.05
N ARG A 351 11.82 -6.22 15.78
CA ARG A 351 12.24 -7.50 15.19
C ARG A 351 12.66 -7.44 13.72
N PHE A 352 12.41 -6.33 13.02
CA PHE A 352 12.71 -6.18 11.60
C PHE A 352 14.00 -5.39 11.33
N SER A 353 14.60 -4.85 12.39
CA SER A 353 15.70 -3.89 12.33
C SER A 353 16.94 -4.40 11.58
N ASP A 354 17.19 -5.71 11.59
CA ASP A 354 18.31 -6.35 10.89
C ASP A 354 18.16 -6.38 9.36
N LYS A 355 16.93 -6.30 8.85
CA LYS A 355 16.63 -6.33 7.41
C LYS A 355 16.26 -4.97 6.81
N ILE A 356 15.96 -3.96 7.63
CA ILE A 356 15.53 -2.65 7.15
C ILE A 356 16.72 -1.72 6.87
N VAL A 357 16.67 -1.09 5.69
CA VAL A 357 17.48 0.07 5.33
C VAL A 357 16.52 1.23 5.11
N HIS A 358 16.77 2.37 5.78
CA HIS A 358 15.94 3.56 5.65
C HIS A 358 16.59 4.59 4.73
N PHE A 359 15.88 4.99 3.68
CA PHE A 359 16.25 6.04 2.75
C PHE A 359 15.37 7.27 2.97
N ILE A 360 15.98 8.34 3.48
CA ILE A 360 15.32 9.64 3.59
C ILE A 360 15.57 10.42 2.30
N ILE A 361 14.51 11.01 1.75
CA ILE A 361 14.55 11.95 0.64
C ILE A 361 14.32 13.36 1.18
N ASP A 362 15.34 14.20 1.05
CA ASP A 362 15.31 15.60 1.46
C ASP A 362 14.66 16.48 0.38
N SER A 363 14.08 17.61 0.77
CA SER A 363 13.44 18.55 -0.16
C SER A 363 14.44 19.12 -1.18
N SER A 364 15.71 19.26 -0.80
CA SER A 364 16.79 19.67 -1.70
C SER A 364 17.10 18.68 -2.83
N GLU A 365 16.72 17.41 -2.67
CA GLU A 365 16.89 16.37 -3.69
C GLU A 365 15.74 16.33 -4.70
N LEU A 366 14.61 16.96 -4.36
CA LEU A 366 13.43 17.02 -5.18
C LEU A 366 13.60 18.08 -6.27
N LYS A 367 13.37 17.67 -7.51
CA LYS A 367 13.39 18.60 -8.64
C LYS A 367 12.07 19.35 -8.67
N SER A 368 12.13 20.69 -8.65
CA SER A 368 10.98 21.57 -8.88
C SER A 368 10.48 21.39 -10.30
N GLN A 369 9.35 20.70 -10.45
CA GLN A 369 8.64 20.60 -11.73
C GLN A 369 7.15 20.76 -11.47
N ASN A 370 6.44 21.31 -12.45
CA ASN A 370 4.99 21.44 -12.39
C ASN A 370 4.32 20.08 -12.66
N GLY A 371 3.33 19.73 -11.85
CA GLY A 371 2.45 18.58 -12.09
C GLY A 371 2.17 17.75 -10.85
N ARG A 372 0.95 17.19 -10.80
CA ARG A 372 0.42 16.42 -9.66
C ARG A 372 1.30 15.23 -9.25
N TRP A 373 2.00 14.61 -10.18
CA TRP A 373 2.78 13.37 -9.97
C TRP A 373 4.30 13.59 -9.99
N VAL A 374 4.75 14.84 -9.82
CA VAL A 374 6.19 15.16 -9.82
C VAL A 374 6.87 14.59 -8.57
N SER A 375 6.25 14.74 -7.40
CA SER A 375 6.79 14.24 -6.15
C SER A 375 6.89 12.71 -6.13
N GLU A 376 5.90 12.00 -6.68
CA GLU A 376 5.94 10.53 -6.82
C GLU A 376 7.09 10.11 -7.73
N ARG A 377 7.17 10.67 -8.95
CA ARG A 377 8.24 10.36 -9.90
C ARG A 377 9.64 10.65 -9.35
N ASN A 378 9.81 11.78 -8.68
CA ASN A 378 11.07 12.12 -8.03
C ASN A 378 11.43 11.11 -6.94
N GLN A 379 10.46 10.70 -6.13
CA GLN A 379 10.71 9.72 -5.07
C GLN A 379 11.06 8.35 -5.64
N GLU A 380 10.37 7.88 -6.68
CA GLU A 380 10.68 6.61 -7.33
C GLU A 380 12.10 6.62 -7.94
N ARG A 381 12.50 7.73 -8.57
CA ARG A 381 13.86 7.92 -9.07
C ARG A 381 14.91 7.88 -7.96
N LEU A 382 14.72 8.70 -6.92
CA LEU A 382 15.68 8.83 -5.82
C LEU A 382 15.77 7.55 -4.99
N ARG A 383 14.65 6.84 -4.81
CA ARG A 383 14.59 5.51 -4.22
C ARG A 383 15.54 4.54 -4.93
N TRP A 384 15.49 4.53 -6.26
CA TRP A 384 16.37 3.69 -7.08
C TRP A 384 17.86 4.12 -6.99
N GLU A 385 18.14 5.42 -7.09
CA GLU A 385 19.50 5.95 -6.99
C GLU A 385 20.16 5.64 -5.63
N LYS A 386 19.41 5.83 -4.52
CA LYS A 386 19.88 5.52 -3.17
C LYS A 386 20.10 4.02 -2.99
N PHE A 387 19.22 3.17 -3.52
CA PHE A 387 19.43 1.72 -3.55
C PHE A 387 20.72 1.34 -4.30
N LEU A 388 20.93 1.89 -5.50
CA LEU A 388 22.13 1.59 -6.29
C LEU A 388 23.41 1.96 -5.54
N LYS A 389 23.44 3.15 -4.92
CA LYS A 389 24.56 3.59 -4.09
C LYS A 389 24.79 2.64 -2.91
N TRP A 390 23.73 2.33 -2.16
CA TRP A 390 23.81 1.39 -1.04
C TRP A 390 24.34 0.02 -1.50
N ASN A 391 23.86 -0.49 -2.64
CA ASN A 391 24.26 -1.80 -3.13
C ASN A 391 25.68 -1.80 -3.72
N GLU A 392 26.15 -0.67 -4.26
CA GLU A 392 27.54 -0.51 -4.69
C GLU A 392 28.50 -0.60 -3.51
N GLU A 393 28.14 0.00 -2.37
CA GLU A 393 28.95 -0.02 -1.14
C GLU A 393 28.92 -1.40 -0.46
N ASN A 394 27.74 -2.02 -0.39
CA ASN A 394 27.54 -3.25 0.38
C ASN A 394 27.73 -4.54 -0.44
N LYS A 395 27.69 -4.46 -1.76
CA LYS A 395 27.74 -5.60 -2.71
C LYS A 395 26.77 -6.73 -2.33
N PHE A 396 25.60 -6.37 -1.76
CA PHE A 396 24.68 -7.35 -1.19
C PHE A 396 23.87 -8.06 -2.27
N PHE A 397 23.41 -7.36 -3.32
CA PHE A 397 22.63 -7.92 -4.43
C PHE A 397 23.47 -7.99 -5.71
N GLY A 398 23.44 -9.15 -6.37
CA GLY A 398 24.00 -9.40 -7.69
C GLY A 398 22.97 -9.25 -8.81
N ASP A 399 23.43 -9.31 -10.05
CA ASP A 399 22.62 -9.01 -11.25
C ASP A 399 21.41 -9.95 -11.44
N ASN A 400 21.47 -11.17 -10.93
CA ASN A 400 20.39 -12.16 -11.02
C ASN A 400 19.42 -12.12 -9.83
N ASP A 401 19.74 -11.36 -8.77
CA ASP A 401 18.84 -11.18 -7.63
C ASP A 401 17.64 -10.30 -8.01
N ILE A 402 16.58 -10.37 -7.20
CA ILE A 402 15.31 -9.71 -7.51
C ILE A 402 15.12 -8.47 -6.64
N ILE A 403 14.69 -7.39 -7.28
CA ILE A 403 14.33 -6.13 -6.64
C ILE A 403 12.87 -5.80 -6.94
N GLY A 404 12.06 -5.67 -5.88
CA GLY A 404 10.66 -5.26 -5.93
C GLY A 404 10.49 -3.75 -5.72
N PHE A 405 9.47 -3.19 -6.37
CA PHE A 405 9.08 -1.78 -6.26
C PHE A 405 7.60 -1.72 -5.92
N GLY A 406 7.28 -1.09 -4.80
CA GLY A 406 5.89 -0.93 -4.36
C GLY A 406 5.71 0.13 -3.29
N ASP A 407 4.45 0.42 -2.99
CA ASP A 407 4.03 1.23 -1.86
C ASP A 407 3.77 0.36 -0.63
N ALA A 408 3.70 0.98 0.54
CA ALA A 408 3.45 0.27 1.80
C ALA A 408 2.06 -0.40 1.85
N ASP A 409 1.09 0.07 1.08
CA ASP A 409 -0.22 -0.55 0.92
C ASP A 409 -0.25 -1.67 -0.13
N GLU A 410 0.82 -1.92 -0.89
CA GLU A 410 0.91 -2.96 -1.92
C GLU A 410 1.62 -4.22 -1.37
N VAL A 411 0.95 -4.98 -0.50
CA VAL A 411 1.50 -6.12 0.25
C VAL A 411 1.53 -7.40 -0.61
N PRO A 412 2.70 -7.89 -1.06
CA PRO A 412 2.79 -9.18 -1.74
C PRO A 412 2.59 -10.32 -0.72
N SER A 413 2.06 -11.45 -1.17
CA SER A 413 1.92 -12.62 -0.31
C SER A 413 3.27 -13.33 -0.12
N ARG A 414 3.44 -14.01 1.03
CA ARG A 414 4.61 -14.90 1.26
C ARG A 414 4.80 -15.90 0.13
N LYS A 415 3.69 -16.44 -0.38
CA LYS A 415 3.67 -17.38 -1.50
C LYS A 415 4.27 -16.76 -2.76
N ALA A 416 3.87 -15.54 -3.10
CA ALA A 416 4.39 -14.84 -4.28
C ALA A 416 5.90 -14.62 -4.18
N ILE A 417 6.39 -14.14 -3.03
CA ILE A 417 7.83 -13.95 -2.79
C ILE A 417 8.59 -15.28 -2.87
N ASN A 418 8.04 -16.35 -2.29
CA ASN A 418 8.65 -17.68 -2.34
C ASN A 418 8.76 -18.20 -3.78
N ILE A 419 7.75 -17.97 -4.63
CA ILE A 419 7.78 -18.32 -6.05
C ILE A 419 8.86 -17.50 -6.78
N LEU A 420 8.90 -16.18 -6.58
CA LEU A 420 9.92 -15.32 -7.18
C LEU A 420 11.34 -15.75 -6.80
N LYS A 421 11.53 -16.15 -5.54
CA LYS A 421 12.82 -16.59 -5.00
C LYS A 421 13.31 -17.88 -5.66
N HIS A 422 12.38 -18.78 -5.95
CA HIS A 422 12.69 -20.14 -6.40
C HIS A 422 12.46 -20.40 -7.88
N CYS A 423 11.99 -19.42 -8.65
CA CYS A 423 11.78 -19.56 -10.08
C CYS A 423 12.51 -18.49 -10.90
N SER A 424 12.95 -18.92 -12.09
CA SER A 424 13.55 -18.09 -13.12
C SER A 424 12.87 -18.35 -14.46
N GLY A 425 13.03 -17.40 -15.38
CA GLY A 425 12.36 -17.43 -16.67
C GLY A 425 12.67 -16.20 -17.51
N ASP A 426 11.95 -16.06 -18.61
CA ASP A 426 12.07 -14.94 -19.53
C ASP A 426 11.09 -13.82 -19.15
N TYR A 427 11.59 -12.83 -18.43
CA TYR A 427 10.85 -11.63 -18.04
C TYR A 427 11.77 -10.42 -17.89
N THR A 428 11.25 -9.24 -18.22
CA THR A 428 11.89 -7.97 -17.86
C THR A 428 11.47 -7.57 -16.44
N SER A 429 10.18 -7.65 -16.18
CA SER A 429 9.55 -7.47 -14.87
C SER A 429 8.37 -8.41 -14.71
N ILE A 430 7.93 -8.61 -13.47
CA ILE A 430 6.75 -9.39 -13.10
C ILE A 430 5.87 -8.54 -12.18
N ASP A 431 4.60 -8.41 -12.50
CA ASP A 431 3.61 -7.80 -11.62
C ASP A 431 2.95 -8.84 -10.70
N ILE A 432 2.66 -8.43 -9.47
CA ILE A 432 1.78 -9.18 -8.59
C ILE A 432 0.35 -8.72 -8.85
N ALA A 433 -0.55 -9.66 -9.11
CA ALA A 433 -1.98 -9.39 -9.21
C ALA A 433 -2.57 -9.26 -7.79
N SER A 434 -2.31 -8.13 -7.14
CA SER A 434 -2.72 -7.87 -5.76
C SER A 434 -4.20 -7.53 -5.70
N GLN A 435 -4.99 -8.21 -4.87
CA GLN A 435 -6.40 -7.89 -4.69
C GLN A 435 -6.56 -6.43 -4.22
N PHE A 436 -7.38 -5.63 -4.90
CA PHE A 436 -7.58 -4.23 -4.54
C PHE A 436 -8.67 -4.10 -3.48
N ILE A 437 -8.24 -4.11 -2.21
CA ILE A 437 -9.06 -3.96 -1.02
C ILE A 437 -9.19 -2.46 -0.70
N PHE A 438 -10.42 -2.01 -0.43
CA PHE A 438 -10.71 -0.62 -0.14
C PHE A 438 -11.49 -0.50 1.17
N GLY A 439 -10.86 0.01 2.22
CA GLY A 439 -11.48 0.02 3.54
C GLY A 439 -11.29 -1.32 4.26
N THR A 440 -12.34 -2.12 4.25
CA THR A 440 -12.40 -3.41 4.93
C THR A 440 -12.10 -4.57 3.99
N TYR A 441 -11.68 -5.71 4.54
CA TYR A 441 -11.28 -6.88 3.75
C TYR A 441 -12.40 -7.43 2.83
N ASP A 442 -13.65 -7.10 3.12
CA ASP A 442 -14.84 -7.51 2.36
C ASP A 442 -15.29 -6.46 1.34
N THR A 443 -14.53 -5.38 1.15
CA THR A 443 -14.81 -4.35 0.14
C THR A 443 -13.69 -4.31 -0.89
N VAL A 444 -14.04 -4.50 -2.17
CA VAL A 444 -13.10 -4.51 -3.30
C VAL A 444 -13.48 -3.49 -4.34
N VAL A 445 -12.49 -3.01 -5.09
CA VAL A 445 -12.70 -2.05 -6.18
C VAL A 445 -12.05 -2.52 -7.47
N LYS A 446 -12.64 -2.14 -8.61
CA LYS A 446 -12.02 -2.36 -9.91
C LYS A 446 -10.91 -1.33 -10.11
N SER A 447 -9.68 -1.79 -10.28
CA SER A 447 -8.53 -0.92 -10.52
C SER A 447 -8.45 -0.49 -11.98
N MET A 448 -7.94 0.71 -12.25
CA MET A 448 -7.52 1.08 -13.60
C MET A 448 -6.14 0.49 -13.96
N TRP A 449 -5.45 -0.09 -12.98
CA TRP A 449 -4.10 -0.66 -13.08
C TRP A 449 -4.11 -2.17 -12.84
N HIS A 450 -5.19 -2.84 -13.24
CA HIS A 450 -5.32 -4.27 -13.07
C HIS A 450 -4.40 -5.06 -14.00
N VAL A 451 -4.01 -6.28 -13.61
CA VAL A 451 -3.42 -7.20 -14.58
C VAL A 451 -4.50 -7.69 -15.57
N PRO A 452 -4.15 -8.06 -16.81
CA PRO A 452 -5.13 -8.50 -17.81
C PRO A 452 -6.04 -9.63 -17.32
N ASN A 453 -7.36 -9.49 -17.51
CA ASN A 453 -8.41 -10.45 -17.11
C ASN A 453 -8.72 -10.57 -15.60
N TYR A 454 -8.17 -9.70 -14.75
CA TYR A 454 -8.41 -9.70 -13.30
C TYR A 454 -8.76 -8.28 -12.79
N PRO A 455 -9.95 -7.75 -13.11
CA PRO A 455 -10.27 -6.32 -12.94
C PRO A 455 -10.24 -5.82 -11.49
N PHE A 456 -10.37 -6.71 -10.50
CA PHE A 456 -10.31 -6.41 -9.07
C PHE A 456 -8.90 -6.51 -8.47
N THR A 457 -7.87 -6.48 -9.32
CA THR A 457 -6.47 -6.48 -8.88
C THR A 457 -5.82 -5.12 -9.16
N CYS A 458 -4.79 -4.77 -8.40
CA CYS A 458 -3.76 -3.81 -8.77
C CYS A 458 -2.53 -4.61 -9.20
N GLY A 459 -1.93 -4.29 -10.34
CA GLY A 459 -0.73 -4.94 -10.85
C GLY A 459 0.55 -4.42 -10.20
N ASP A 460 0.54 -4.29 -8.88
CA ASP A 460 1.63 -3.84 -8.03
C ASP A 460 1.71 -4.74 -6.78
N PRO A 461 2.90 -4.93 -6.16
CA PRO A 461 4.19 -4.40 -6.58
C PRO A 461 4.74 -5.08 -7.84
N SER A 462 5.76 -4.46 -8.45
CA SER A 462 6.46 -5.00 -9.62
C SER A 462 7.88 -5.43 -9.26
N PHE A 463 8.31 -6.57 -9.80
CA PHE A 463 9.61 -7.18 -9.51
C PHE A 463 10.48 -7.30 -10.75
N TYR A 464 11.77 -7.05 -10.58
CA TYR A 464 12.77 -7.08 -11.63
C TYR A 464 13.95 -7.94 -11.20
N THR A 465 14.66 -8.55 -12.13
CA THR A 465 16.07 -8.88 -11.85
C THR A 465 16.86 -7.57 -11.74
N LEU A 466 17.90 -7.52 -10.91
CA LEU A 466 18.74 -6.32 -10.78
C LEU A 466 19.33 -5.91 -12.14
N LYS A 467 19.71 -6.89 -12.98
CA LYS A 467 20.15 -6.66 -14.36
C LYS A 467 19.08 -5.98 -15.21
N SER A 468 17.85 -6.51 -15.23
CA SER A 468 16.75 -5.93 -15.99
C SER A 468 16.40 -4.52 -15.49
N ALA A 469 16.38 -4.31 -14.18
CA ALA A 469 16.14 -3.00 -13.56
C ALA A 469 17.18 -1.96 -13.99
N LYS A 470 18.46 -2.32 -13.99
CA LYS A 470 19.55 -1.46 -14.50
C LYS A 470 19.37 -1.18 -15.99
N ASN A 471 18.99 -2.18 -16.79
CA ASN A 471 18.79 -2.00 -18.23
C ASN A 471 17.58 -1.11 -18.56
N SER A 472 16.53 -1.11 -17.73
CA SER A 472 15.40 -0.18 -17.88
C SER A 472 15.86 1.29 -17.82
N THR A 473 16.94 1.59 -17.08
CA THR A 473 17.50 2.94 -16.92
C THR A 473 18.21 3.50 -18.14
N ALA A 474 18.60 2.66 -19.09
CA ALA A 474 19.33 3.10 -20.28
C ALA A 474 18.52 4.05 -21.18
N ASN A 475 17.19 4.10 -21.03
CA ASN A 475 16.28 4.93 -21.82
C ASN A 475 15.72 6.15 -21.06
N ASN A 476 16.50 6.76 -20.15
CA ASN A 476 16.09 7.89 -19.28
C ASN A 476 14.91 7.61 -18.32
N ASN A 477 14.56 6.34 -18.09
CA ASN A 477 13.50 5.94 -17.15
C ASN A 477 14.05 4.99 -16.08
N TYR A 478 13.95 5.34 -14.80
CA TYR A 478 14.30 4.44 -13.70
C TYR A 478 13.28 3.28 -13.57
N PRO A 479 13.67 2.10 -13.06
CA PRO A 479 12.72 1.03 -12.79
C PRO A 479 11.68 1.49 -11.76
N SER A 480 10.44 1.10 -11.97
CA SER A 480 9.32 1.44 -11.10
C SER A 480 8.19 0.42 -11.24
N ARG A 481 7.12 0.60 -10.47
CA ARG A 481 5.85 -0.10 -10.63
C ARG A 481 5.37 -0.04 -12.07
N GLN A 482 4.94 -1.18 -12.60
CA GLN A 482 4.42 -1.30 -13.96
C GLN A 482 2.90 -1.22 -14.01
N ARG A 483 2.20 -1.21 -12.86
CA ARG A 483 0.74 -0.99 -12.82
C ARG A 483 -0.01 -1.99 -13.71
N GLY A 484 0.41 -3.25 -13.68
CA GLY A 484 -0.14 -4.35 -14.50
C GLY A 484 0.34 -4.43 -15.95
N LYS A 485 1.34 -3.61 -16.34
CA LYS A 485 1.83 -3.50 -17.74
C LYS A 485 3.14 -4.24 -18.01
N SER A 486 3.67 -5.01 -17.07
CA SER A 486 4.91 -5.80 -17.27
C SER A 486 4.80 -6.86 -18.37
N GLY A 487 3.58 -7.26 -18.73
CA GLY A 487 3.31 -8.38 -19.65
C GLY A 487 3.51 -9.77 -19.01
N LYS A 488 3.96 -9.84 -17.76
CA LYS A 488 4.17 -11.07 -16.99
C LYS A 488 3.65 -10.89 -15.58
N TYR A 489 2.84 -11.79 -15.07
CA TYR A 489 2.23 -11.59 -13.76
C TYR A 489 1.95 -12.89 -13.02
N LEU A 490 1.99 -12.78 -11.69
CA LEU A 490 1.58 -13.84 -10.76
C LEU A 490 0.13 -13.59 -10.32
N VAL A 491 -0.73 -14.61 -10.50
CA VAL A 491 -2.16 -14.62 -10.14
C VAL A 491 -2.46 -15.77 -9.18
N GLY A 492 -3.63 -15.74 -8.54
CA GLY A 492 -4.06 -16.74 -7.57
C GLY A 492 -3.51 -16.45 -6.17
N ASN A 493 -4.19 -15.56 -5.44
CA ASN A 493 -3.91 -15.08 -4.08
C ASN A 493 -2.48 -14.59 -3.81
N MET A 494 -1.96 -13.75 -4.71
CA MET A 494 -0.55 -13.36 -4.74
C MET A 494 -0.21 -12.06 -3.99
N GLY A 495 -1.21 -11.29 -3.56
CA GLY A 495 -1.00 -10.06 -2.80
C GLY A 495 -2.29 -9.31 -2.54
N ALA A 496 -2.21 -8.22 -1.81
CA ALA A 496 -3.30 -7.29 -1.58
C ALA A 496 -2.78 -5.85 -1.65
N HIS A 497 -3.54 -5.00 -2.34
CA HIS A 497 -3.43 -3.56 -2.24
C HIS A 497 -4.46 -3.09 -1.21
N ILE A 498 -3.99 -2.69 -0.03
CA ILE A 498 -4.81 -2.46 1.17
C ILE A 498 -4.85 -0.96 1.48
N THR A 499 -5.82 -0.26 0.90
CA THR A 499 -5.94 1.20 1.02
C THR A 499 -7.21 1.59 1.77
N TYR A 500 -7.24 2.82 2.31
CA TYR A 500 -8.41 3.42 2.96
C TYR A 500 -9.02 2.66 4.16
N PHE A 501 -8.24 1.84 4.87
CA PHE A 501 -8.76 1.14 6.05
C PHE A 501 -9.42 2.08 7.06
N HIS A 502 -10.45 1.60 7.75
CA HIS A 502 -11.45 2.40 8.49
C HIS A 502 -10.93 3.05 9.80
N TYR A 503 -9.66 3.46 9.83
CA TYR A 503 -9.08 4.27 10.88
C TYR A 503 -9.13 5.75 10.50
N ILE A 504 -10.00 6.53 11.15
CA ILE A 504 -10.28 7.91 10.73
C ILE A 504 -9.07 8.82 10.64
N PRO A 505 -8.15 8.85 11.63
CA PRO A 505 -6.96 9.67 11.51
C PRO A 505 -6.16 9.37 10.24
N PHE A 506 -6.07 8.09 9.85
CA PHE A 506 -5.41 7.68 8.60
C PHE A 506 -6.16 8.17 7.36
N ILE A 507 -7.48 7.95 7.27
CA ILE A 507 -8.27 8.36 6.10
C ILE A 507 -8.25 9.88 5.91
N LEU A 508 -8.47 10.65 6.98
CA LEU A 508 -8.43 12.12 6.92
C LEU A 508 -7.04 12.62 6.50
N ASN A 509 -5.98 11.99 7.02
CA ASN A 509 -4.62 12.33 6.63
C ASN A 509 -4.38 12.03 5.15
N LYS A 510 -4.88 10.91 4.63
CA LYS A 510 -4.81 10.54 3.21
C LYS A 510 -5.48 11.61 2.32
N SER A 511 -6.61 12.18 2.76
CA SER A 511 -7.25 13.31 2.08
C SER A 511 -6.42 14.60 2.13
N ILE A 512 -5.82 14.92 3.28
CA ILE A 512 -5.04 16.16 3.47
C ILE A 512 -3.75 16.14 2.66
N VAL A 513 -3.03 15.02 2.65
CA VAL A 513 -1.70 14.92 2.03
C VAL A 513 -1.76 14.67 0.51
N CYS A 514 -2.96 14.72 -0.08
CA CYS A 514 -3.20 14.65 -1.52
C CYS A 514 -2.66 13.37 -2.17
N THR A 515 -2.63 12.23 -1.48
CA THR A 515 -2.35 10.95 -2.16
C THR A 515 -3.46 10.62 -3.15
N GLU A 516 -4.68 11.10 -2.90
CA GLU A 516 -5.78 11.14 -3.87
C GLU A 516 -6.43 12.53 -3.79
N CYS A 517 -6.07 13.41 -4.74
CA CYS A 517 -6.34 14.85 -4.71
C CYS A 517 -7.81 15.26 -4.95
N THR A 518 -8.77 14.51 -4.41
CA THR A 518 -10.17 14.93 -4.36
C THR A 518 -10.43 15.60 -3.01
N PRO A 519 -10.78 16.91 -3.00
CA PRO A 519 -10.96 17.64 -1.75
C PRO A 519 -12.14 17.05 -0.97
N LEU A 520 -11.83 16.45 0.18
CA LEU A 520 -12.80 16.04 1.19
C LEU A 520 -12.95 17.20 2.19
N LEU A 521 -14.13 17.81 2.20
CA LEU A 521 -14.48 18.81 3.21
C LEU A 521 -15.14 18.09 4.39
N VAL A 522 -14.46 18.10 5.54
CA VAL A 522 -14.98 17.49 6.76
C VAL A 522 -15.39 18.59 7.73
N ASN A 523 -16.62 18.51 8.23
CA ASN A 523 -17.05 19.38 9.32
C ASN A 523 -16.55 18.79 10.65
N THR A 524 -15.45 19.35 11.16
CA THR A 524 -14.80 18.90 12.39
C THR A 524 -15.61 19.19 13.66
N THR A 525 -16.75 19.89 13.57
CA THR A 525 -17.66 20.10 14.72
C THR A 525 -18.60 18.93 14.97
N LYS A 526 -18.65 17.95 14.06
CA LYS A 526 -19.50 16.76 14.18
C LYS A 526 -18.80 15.68 15.03
N SER A 527 -19.57 14.71 15.53
CA SER A 527 -18.99 13.54 16.19
C SER A 527 -18.14 12.73 15.22
N ILE A 528 -17.20 11.96 15.76
CA ILE A 528 -16.28 11.14 14.96
C ILE A 528 -17.01 10.11 14.10
N ASP A 529 -18.10 9.54 14.61
CA ASP A 529 -18.92 8.56 13.88
C ASP A 529 -19.61 9.21 12.68
N VAL A 530 -20.12 10.44 12.83
CA VAL A 530 -20.73 11.17 11.72
C VAL A 530 -19.68 11.58 10.69
N ILE A 531 -18.50 12.03 11.13
CA ILE A 531 -17.37 12.30 10.24
C ILE A 531 -16.99 11.02 9.47
N PHE A 532 -16.99 9.87 10.15
CA PHE A 532 -16.69 8.58 9.55
C PHE A 532 -17.71 8.22 8.47
N ASP A 533 -18.99 8.25 8.79
CA ASP A 533 -20.05 7.91 7.85
C ASP A 533 -20.04 8.82 6.62
N GLU A 534 -19.87 10.13 6.80
CA GLU A 534 -19.78 11.08 5.69
C GLU A 534 -18.55 10.83 4.80
N THR A 535 -17.42 10.53 5.43
CA THR A 535 -16.17 10.20 4.72
C THR A 535 -16.31 8.91 3.93
N MET A 536 -16.89 7.85 4.52
CA MET A 536 -17.12 6.58 3.83
C MET A 536 -18.14 6.71 2.69
N GLN A 537 -19.22 7.47 2.88
CA GLN A 537 -20.18 7.75 1.81
C GLN A 537 -19.53 8.51 0.65
N TYR A 538 -18.65 9.47 0.96
CA TYR A 538 -17.89 10.18 -0.06
C TYR A 538 -17.02 9.22 -0.88
N TYR A 539 -16.20 8.40 -0.23
CA TYR A 539 -15.30 7.46 -0.91
C TYR A 539 -16.06 6.38 -1.69
N LYS A 540 -17.16 5.85 -1.15
CA LYS A 540 -18.04 4.90 -1.84
C LYS A 540 -18.67 5.48 -3.11
N LYS A 541 -18.85 6.80 -3.18
CA LYS A 541 -19.38 7.46 -4.38
C LYS A 541 -18.32 7.61 -5.48
N ILE A 542 -17.07 7.89 -5.10
CA ILE A 542 -16.00 8.15 -6.06
C ILE A 542 -15.29 6.88 -6.53
N HIS A 543 -15.31 5.82 -5.73
CA HIS A 543 -14.77 4.51 -6.10
C HIS A 543 -15.92 3.53 -6.20
N ASN A 544 -16.02 2.77 -7.30
CA ASN A 544 -17.07 1.78 -7.53
C ASN A 544 -16.91 0.56 -6.61
N TRP A 545 -17.24 0.72 -5.32
CA TRP A 545 -17.12 -0.32 -4.31
C TRP A 545 -18.04 -1.49 -4.64
N SER A 546 -17.51 -2.69 -4.48
CA SER A 546 -18.29 -3.93 -4.54
C SER A 546 -18.07 -4.70 -3.26
N ASN A 547 -19.13 -5.22 -2.65
CA ASN A 547 -18.97 -6.21 -1.60
C ASN A 547 -18.30 -7.45 -2.21
N LEU A 548 -17.36 -8.04 -1.49
CA LEU A 548 -16.60 -9.19 -1.93
C LEU A 548 -17.51 -10.37 -2.32
N ASN A 549 -18.62 -10.57 -1.61
CA ASN A 549 -19.57 -11.65 -1.92
C ASN A 549 -20.23 -11.44 -3.28
N ASP A 550 -20.58 -10.18 -3.62
CA ASP A 550 -21.18 -9.82 -4.91
C ASP A 550 -20.14 -9.92 -6.04
N ALA A 551 -18.89 -9.55 -5.76
CA ALA A 551 -17.77 -9.58 -6.70
C ALA A 551 -17.08 -10.95 -6.78
N LYS A 552 -17.50 -11.97 -6.02
CA LYS A 552 -16.77 -13.23 -5.83
C LYS A 552 -16.44 -13.94 -7.14
N LYS A 553 -17.36 -13.92 -8.12
CA LYS A 553 -17.15 -14.51 -9.45
C LYS A 553 -16.03 -13.81 -10.23
N ASP A 554 -15.93 -12.49 -10.09
CA ASP A 554 -14.98 -11.66 -10.84
C ASP A 554 -13.62 -11.53 -10.13
N VAL A 555 -13.60 -11.62 -8.80
CA VAL A 555 -12.38 -11.73 -7.98
C VAL A 555 -11.67 -13.08 -8.22
N LYS A 556 -12.41 -14.12 -8.64
CA LYS A 556 -11.85 -15.44 -8.98
C LYS A 556 -11.02 -16.00 -7.82
N ASP A 557 -9.79 -16.39 -8.11
CA ASP A 557 -8.79 -16.94 -7.20
C ASP A 557 -7.87 -15.88 -6.59
N THR A 558 -8.14 -14.59 -6.81
CA THR A 558 -7.26 -13.50 -6.33
C THR A 558 -7.51 -13.10 -4.87
N TYR A 559 -8.56 -13.63 -4.23
CA TYR A 559 -8.86 -13.32 -2.82
C TYR A 559 -7.69 -13.62 -1.90
N PHE A 560 -7.22 -12.61 -1.18
CA PHE A 560 -6.06 -12.70 -0.31
C PHE A 560 -6.19 -11.75 0.88
N VAL A 561 -5.96 -12.30 2.07
CA VAL A 561 -5.79 -11.53 3.31
C VAL A 561 -4.44 -11.95 3.90
N PRO A 562 -3.51 -11.01 4.17
CA PRO A 562 -2.22 -11.33 4.80
C PRO A 562 -2.41 -12.20 6.04
N TRP A 563 -1.54 -13.19 6.24
CA TRP A 563 -1.69 -14.15 7.34
C TRP A 563 -1.68 -13.43 8.68
N PHE A 564 -0.84 -12.40 8.81
CA PHE A 564 -0.68 -11.62 10.02
C PHE A 564 -1.95 -10.85 10.35
N LEU A 565 -2.55 -10.19 9.35
CA LEU A 565 -3.81 -9.47 9.52
C LEU A 565 -4.95 -10.43 9.88
N LYS A 566 -5.08 -11.56 9.16
CA LYS A 566 -6.09 -12.59 9.40
C LYS A 566 -6.04 -13.14 10.83
N CYS A 567 -4.85 -13.21 11.41
CA CYS A 567 -4.61 -13.83 12.71
C CYS A 567 -4.67 -12.86 13.89
N ASN A 568 -4.65 -11.55 13.61
CA ASN A 568 -4.70 -10.49 14.61
C ASN A 568 -5.89 -9.54 14.35
N PRO A 569 -7.13 -10.04 14.21
CA PRO A 569 -8.26 -9.19 13.86
C PRO A 569 -8.59 -8.14 14.93
N GLU A 570 -8.40 -8.47 16.21
CA GLU A 570 -8.61 -7.55 17.35
C GLU A 570 -7.55 -6.45 17.42
N ARG A 571 -6.36 -6.70 16.87
CA ARG A 571 -5.29 -5.68 16.74
C ARG A 571 -5.60 -4.66 15.65
N PHE A 572 -6.29 -5.09 14.60
CA PHE A 572 -6.58 -4.23 13.45
C PHE A 572 -8.09 -4.19 13.15
N PRO A 573 -8.93 -3.79 14.12
CA PRO A 573 -10.39 -3.85 14.01
C PRO A 573 -10.93 -3.06 12.82
N ALA A 574 -10.26 -1.97 12.44
CA ALA A 574 -10.58 -1.13 11.30
C ALA A 574 -10.60 -1.87 9.94
N PHE A 575 -9.92 -3.00 9.81
CA PHE A 575 -10.01 -3.81 8.58
C PHE A 575 -11.23 -4.74 8.58
N PHE A 576 -11.89 -4.93 9.73
CA PHE A 576 -12.97 -5.90 9.97
C PHE A 576 -14.32 -5.25 10.33
N ASN A 577 -14.59 -4.05 9.83
CA ASN A 577 -15.81 -3.28 10.12
C ASN A 577 -16.01 -2.93 11.61
N ASN A 578 -14.95 -2.96 12.42
CA ASN A 578 -15.01 -2.57 13.82
C ASN A 578 -14.28 -1.23 14.01
N PRO A 579 -14.77 -0.33 14.87
CA PRO A 579 -14.10 0.92 15.17
C PRO A 579 -12.75 0.65 15.84
N ASP A 580 -11.74 1.45 15.50
CA ASP A 580 -10.42 1.35 16.12
C ASP A 580 -10.42 2.01 17.49
N PRO A 581 -10.08 1.31 18.58
CA PRO A 581 -10.19 1.86 19.92
C PRO A 581 -9.26 3.05 20.18
N ARG A 582 -8.21 3.24 19.35
CA ARG A 582 -7.34 4.42 19.43
C ARG A 582 -8.08 5.74 19.20
N ILE A 583 -9.24 5.72 18.55
CA ILE A 583 -10.05 6.92 18.34
C ILE A 583 -10.77 7.38 19.62
N TYR A 584 -10.86 6.53 20.65
CA TYR A 584 -11.53 6.88 21.90
C TYR A 584 -10.55 7.24 23.04
N LEU A 585 -9.25 7.30 22.74
CA LEU A 585 -8.24 7.69 23.72
C LEU A 585 -8.39 9.17 24.08
N THR A 586 -8.29 9.45 25.37
CA THR A 586 -8.22 10.82 25.91
C THR A 586 -6.90 11.48 25.52
N LYS A 587 -6.87 12.82 25.59
CA LYS A 587 -5.66 13.59 25.30
C LYS A 587 -4.51 13.22 26.25
N GLU A 588 -4.84 12.87 27.49
CA GLU A 588 -3.90 12.43 28.52
C GLU A 588 -3.29 11.07 28.17
N GLU A 589 -4.11 10.12 27.70
CA GLU A 589 -3.63 8.79 27.25
C GLU A 589 -2.77 8.90 25.99
N ILE A 590 -3.08 9.84 25.09
CA ILE A 590 -2.32 10.06 23.85
C ILE A 590 -0.96 10.73 24.12
N ASN A 591 -0.87 11.57 25.15
CA ASN A 591 0.36 12.27 25.53
C ASN A 591 1.21 11.47 26.53
N PHE A 592 0.77 10.28 26.93
CA PHE A 592 1.60 9.38 27.71
C PHE A 592 2.73 8.88 26.80
N GLU A 593 3.87 9.57 26.85
CA GLU A 593 5.09 9.20 26.12
C GLU A 593 5.44 7.74 26.45
N CYS A 594 5.43 6.88 25.43
CA CYS A 594 5.90 5.50 25.50
C CYS A 594 7.43 5.41 25.53
#